data_AF-A0A951P8E9-F1
#
_entry.id   AF-A0A951P8E9-F1
#
_cell.length_a   1.000
_cell.length_b   1.000
_cell.length_c   1.000
_cell.angle_alpha   90.00
_cell.angle_beta   90.00
_cell.angle_gamma   90.00
#
_symmetry.space_group_name_H-M   'P 1'
#
loop_
_entity.id
_entity.type
_entity.pdbx_description
1 polymer ?
#
loop_
_entity_poly.entity_id
_entity_poly.type
_entity_poly.pdbx_seq_one_letter_code
_entity_poly.pdbx_strand_id
1 'polypeptide(L)'
;MVRYNQAQTIDNLNDQLFTEISSEQAAVIEGGLQVLLTSIRSIRSVADGVGGTDDLFIRYGRNGDANAVNGPDLTFARPKGMKTGNFANISTGSSRSGAVDVELFDKDGSSRQLIGRFSISRAGRGTRTVSAANGSFGSIYEITFNAF
;
A
#
# COMPACT_ATOMS: atom_id res chain seq x y z
N MET A 1 2.49 58.48 -27.07
CA MET A 1 3.53 57.47 -26.77
C MET A 1 3.14 56.80 -25.46
N VAL A 2 2.52 55.62 -25.51
CA VAL A 2 2.02 54.91 -24.32
C VAL A 2 3.06 53.87 -23.94
N ARG A 3 3.66 53.99 -22.74
CA ARG A 3 4.55 52.97 -22.18
C ARG A 3 3.70 51.97 -21.43
N TYR A 4 3.61 50.73 -21.92
CA TYR A 4 3.00 49.64 -21.18
C TYR A 4 3.97 49.15 -20.09
N ASN A 5 3.50 49.13 -18.84
CA ASN A 5 4.22 48.62 -17.68
C ASN A 5 4.39 47.09 -17.80
N GLN A 6 5.50 46.64 -18.38
CA GLN A 6 5.82 45.21 -18.53
C GLN A 6 6.06 44.48 -17.20
N ALA A 7 6.25 45.20 -16.09
CA ALA A 7 6.56 44.61 -14.79
C ALA A 7 5.36 43.88 -14.14
N GLN A 8 4.12 44.34 -14.34
CA GLN A 8 2.94 43.72 -13.70
C GLN A 8 2.49 42.39 -14.35
N THR A 9 2.99 42.07 -15.54
CA THR A 9 2.62 40.86 -16.27
C THR A 9 3.45 39.64 -15.85
N ILE A 10 4.70 39.85 -15.38
CA ILE A 10 5.61 38.76 -15.01
C ILE A 10 5.26 38.19 -13.63
N ASP A 11 4.90 39.04 -12.67
CA ASP A 11 4.52 38.58 -11.33
C ASP A 11 3.23 37.72 -11.36
N ASN A 12 2.25 38.11 -12.19
CA ASN A 12 1.02 37.32 -12.40
C ASN A 12 1.26 36.01 -13.19
N LEU A 13 2.31 35.94 -14.02
CA LEU A 13 2.68 34.71 -14.74
C LEU A 13 3.34 33.70 -13.81
N ASN A 14 4.20 34.15 -12.89
CA ASN A 14 4.88 33.27 -11.94
C ASN A 14 3.90 32.62 -10.95
N ASP A 15 2.92 33.38 -10.44
CA ASP A 15 1.89 32.82 -9.54
C ASP A 15 0.97 31.80 -10.24
N GLN A 16 0.84 31.87 -11.57
CA GLN A 16 0.09 30.88 -12.35
C GLN A 16 0.95 29.69 -12.82
N LEU A 17 2.27 29.88 -12.98
CA LEU A 17 3.20 28.82 -13.43
C LEU A 17 3.58 27.84 -12.31
N PHE A 18 3.49 28.26 -11.04
CA PHE A 18 3.78 27.44 -9.87
C PHE A 18 2.50 27.16 -9.08
N THR A 19 1.47 26.66 -9.76
CA THR A 19 0.35 26.05 -9.03
C THR A 19 0.88 24.77 -8.38
N GLU A 20 0.88 24.70 -7.05
CA GLU A 20 1.21 23.47 -6.33
C GLU A 20 0.32 22.34 -6.84
N ILE A 21 0.95 21.35 -7.49
CA ILE A 21 0.27 20.16 -7.99
C ILE A 21 -0.23 19.37 -6.77
N SER A 22 -1.54 19.14 -6.68
CA SER A 22 -2.08 18.29 -5.61
C SER A 22 -1.58 16.85 -5.77
N SER A 23 -1.51 16.08 -4.69
CA SER A 23 -1.12 14.65 -4.76
C SER A 23 -1.94 13.87 -5.79
N GLU A 24 -3.23 14.15 -5.89
CA GLU A 24 -4.12 13.54 -6.88
C GLU A 24 -3.76 13.92 -8.31
N GLN A 25 -3.33 15.17 -8.55
CA GLN A 25 -2.89 15.62 -9.87
C GLN A 25 -1.52 15.04 -10.24
N ALA A 26 -0.62 14.87 -9.26
CA ALA A 26 0.65 14.18 -9.45
C ALA A 26 0.43 12.70 -9.80
N ALA A 27 -0.48 12.00 -9.12
CA ALA A 27 -0.85 10.61 -9.43
C ALA A 27 -1.36 10.44 -10.88
N VAL A 28 -2.12 11.43 -11.38
CA VAL A 28 -2.63 11.43 -12.76
C VAL A 28 -1.49 11.62 -13.77
N ILE A 29 -0.49 12.46 -13.45
CA ILE A 29 0.68 12.70 -14.30
C ILE A 29 1.63 11.48 -14.29
N GLU A 30 1.76 10.79 -13.16
CA GLU A 30 2.66 9.63 -12.97
C GLU A 30 2.07 8.28 -13.42
N GLY A 31 0.83 8.26 -13.93
CA GLY A 31 0.24 7.05 -14.53
C GLY A 31 -0.57 6.16 -13.58
N GLY A 32 -1.05 6.69 -12.46
CA GLY A 32 -1.96 6.01 -11.54
C GLY A 32 -1.57 6.16 -10.07
N LEU A 33 -2.37 5.55 -9.19
CA LEU A 33 -2.12 5.57 -7.76
C LEU A 33 -0.91 4.69 -7.44
N GLN A 34 0.09 5.27 -6.80
CA GLN A 34 1.24 4.57 -6.27
C GLN A 34 1.03 4.28 -4.79
N VAL A 35 1.35 3.07 -4.35
CA VAL A 35 1.24 2.66 -2.94
C VAL A 35 2.56 2.06 -2.49
N LEU A 36 3.09 2.59 -1.40
CA LEU A 36 4.22 2.05 -0.66
C LEU A 36 3.72 1.57 0.70
N LEU A 37 3.82 0.26 0.94
CA LEU A 37 3.71 -0.25 2.31
C LEU A 37 5.03 0.05 3.02
N THR A 38 4.96 0.55 4.24
CA THR A 38 6.12 1.02 5.02
C THR A 38 6.39 0.14 6.23
N SER A 39 5.33 -0.37 6.85
CA SER A 39 5.47 -1.24 8.00
C SER A 39 4.27 -2.12 8.25
N ILE A 40 4.52 -3.23 8.93
CA ILE A 40 3.49 -4.12 9.44
C ILE A 40 3.76 -4.40 10.91
N ARG A 41 2.72 -4.29 11.73
CA ARG A 41 2.71 -4.67 13.14
C ARG A 41 1.76 -5.85 13.33
N SER A 42 2.25 -6.89 13.98
CA SER A 42 1.40 -7.96 14.48
C SER A 42 0.69 -7.50 15.74
N ILE A 43 -0.62 -7.40 15.70
CA ILE A 43 -1.47 -7.26 16.89
C ILE A 43 -1.66 -8.63 17.54
N ARG A 44 -1.82 -9.66 16.70
CA ARG A 44 -1.93 -11.07 17.11
C ARG A 44 -1.45 -11.96 15.97
N SER A 45 -0.55 -12.90 16.24
CA SER A 45 -0.09 -13.95 15.31
C SER A 45 -0.38 -15.31 15.92
N VAL A 46 -1.08 -16.14 15.16
CA VAL A 46 -1.68 -17.41 15.61
C VAL A 46 -1.87 -18.40 14.47
N ALA A 47 -1.39 -18.10 13.25
CA ALA A 47 -1.61 -18.95 12.09
C ALA A 47 -0.94 -20.33 12.27
N ASP A 48 0.26 -20.36 12.88
CA ASP A 48 0.96 -21.59 13.28
C ASP A 48 0.56 -22.13 14.68
N GLY A 49 -0.55 -21.67 15.25
CA GLY A 49 -1.06 -22.07 16.58
C GLY A 49 -0.86 -21.04 17.70
N VAL A 50 -1.28 -21.37 18.93
CA VAL A 50 -1.26 -20.45 20.08
C VAL A 50 0.19 -20.14 20.49
N GLY A 51 0.60 -18.87 20.34
CA GLY A 51 2.00 -18.45 20.53
C GLY A 51 2.89 -18.64 19.30
N GLY A 52 2.29 -19.02 18.17
CA GLY A 52 2.93 -19.22 16.88
C GLY A 52 3.53 -17.95 16.28
N THR A 53 4.36 -18.17 15.27
CA THR A 53 4.85 -17.14 14.36
C THR A 53 4.03 -17.25 13.08
N ASP A 54 3.76 -16.17 12.37
CA ASP A 54 3.23 -16.26 11.00
C ASP A 54 4.39 -15.94 10.04
N ASP A 55 4.52 -16.68 8.96
CA ASP A 55 5.48 -16.44 7.89
C ASP A 55 4.86 -15.55 6.81
N LEU A 56 4.90 -14.24 7.09
CA LEU A 56 4.16 -13.25 6.34
C LEU A 56 4.75 -12.94 4.97
N PHE A 57 3.89 -12.88 3.95
CA PHE A 57 4.20 -12.31 2.66
C PHE A 57 3.04 -11.49 2.10
N ILE A 58 3.34 -10.61 1.15
CA ILE A 58 2.39 -9.64 0.60
C ILE A 58 2.21 -9.88 -0.88
N ARG A 59 0.99 -9.67 -1.36
CA ARG A 59 0.70 -9.57 -2.78
C ARG A 59 -0.05 -8.28 -3.05
N TYR A 60 0.33 -7.59 -4.11
CA TYR A 60 -0.50 -6.54 -4.69
C TYR A 60 -1.46 -7.15 -5.72
N GLY A 61 -2.70 -6.68 -5.75
CA GLY A 61 -3.75 -7.26 -6.59
C GLY A 61 -4.58 -8.33 -5.86
N ARG A 62 -5.63 -8.81 -6.52
CA ARG A 62 -6.59 -9.77 -5.98
C ARG A 62 -6.44 -11.11 -6.67
N ASN A 63 -6.25 -12.18 -5.89
CA ASN A 63 -6.25 -13.53 -6.42
C ASN A 63 -7.63 -13.86 -7.03
N GLY A 64 -7.67 -14.16 -8.34
CA GLY A 64 -8.91 -14.51 -9.08
C GLY A 64 -9.63 -13.34 -9.77
N ASP A 65 -9.12 -12.11 -9.72
CA ASP A 65 -9.60 -11.04 -10.60
C ASP A 65 -8.90 -11.15 -11.96
N ALA A 66 -9.65 -11.45 -13.02
CA ALA A 66 -9.16 -11.55 -14.39
C ALA A 66 -8.52 -10.25 -14.92
N ASN A 67 -8.82 -9.12 -14.28
CA ASN A 67 -8.24 -7.81 -14.58
C ASN A 67 -7.18 -7.37 -13.55
N ALA A 68 -7.01 -8.10 -12.44
CA ALA A 68 -5.85 -7.91 -11.57
C ALA A 68 -4.70 -8.70 -12.17
N VAL A 69 -3.69 -7.98 -12.64
CA VAL A 69 -2.35 -8.57 -12.68
C VAL A 69 -2.10 -9.03 -11.24
N ASN A 70 -2.04 -10.35 -11.02
CA ASN A 70 -1.51 -10.89 -9.77
C ASN A 70 -0.13 -10.27 -9.62
N GLY A 71 -0.01 -9.29 -8.72
CA GLY A 71 1.27 -8.67 -8.45
C GLY A 71 2.24 -9.73 -7.93
N PRO A 72 3.54 -9.46 -8.01
CA PRO A 72 4.53 -10.40 -7.51
C PRO A 72 4.23 -10.75 -6.04
N ASP A 73 4.42 -12.01 -5.66
CA ASP A 73 4.45 -12.39 -4.26
C ASP A 73 5.71 -11.78 -3.63
N LEU A 74 5.52 -10.64 -2.99
CA LEU A 74 6.58 -9.92 -2.34
C LEU A 74 6.98 -10.69 -1.10
N THR A 75 8.29 -10.93 -0.99
CA THR A 75 8.91 -11.69 0.11
C THR A 75 8.47 -13.15 0.23
N PHE A 76 7.81 -13.78 -0.75
CA PHE A 76 7.43 -15.21 -0.62
C PHE A 76 8.61 -16.17 -0.52
N ALA A 77 9.73 -15.87 -1.20
CA ALA A 77 10.96 -16.64 -1.07
C ALA A 77 11.66 -16.41 0.29
N ARG A 78 11.32 -15.34 1.01
CA ARG A 78 11.92 -14.93 2.28
C ARG A 78 10.84 -14.30 3.16
N PRO A 79 9.82 -15.07 3.60
CA PRO A 79 8.71 -14.52 4.35
C PRO A 79 9.21 -13.87 5.64
N LYS A 80 8.42 -12.93 6.16
CA LYS A 80 8.73 -12.23 7.40
C LYS A 80 8.09 -13.00 8.55
N GLY A 81 8.91 -13.63 9.38
CA GLY A 81 8.43 -14.24 10.62
C GLY A 81 7.89 -13.17 11.58
N MET A 82 6.59 -13.23 11.86
CA MET A 82 5.86 -12.28 12.70
C MET A 82 5.31 -12.97 13.93
N LYS A 83 5.69 -12.48 15.12
CA LYS A 83 5.09 -12.89 16.40
C LYS A 83 4.15 -11.81 16.90
N THR A 84 3.20 -12.17 17.75
CA THR A 84 2.32 -11.22 18.45
C THR A 84 3.13 -10.09 19.08
N GLY A 85 2.79 -8.83 18.75
CA GLY A 85 3.46 -7.63 19.24
C GLY A 85 4.67 -7.18 18.41
N ASN A 86 5.17 -8.01 17.50
CA ASN A 86 6.32 -7.64 16.65
C ASN A 86 5.95 -6.62 15.58
N PHE A 87 6.98 -5.93 15.13
CA PHE A 87 6.94 -4.97 14.06
C PHE A 87 7.99 -5.30 13.01
N ALA A 88 7.66 -5.12 11.74
CA ALA A 88 8.58 -5.24 10.63
C ALA A 88 8.46 -4.04 9.70
N ASN A 89 9.60 -3.49 9.31
CA ASN A 89 9.66 -2.57 8.19
C ASN A 89 9.50 -3.35 6.89
N ILE A 90 8.64 -2.84 6.03
CA ILE A 90 8.39 -3.38 4.71
C ILE A 90 8.54 -2.21 3.76
N SER A 91 9.33 -2.37 2.71
CA SER A 91 9.58 -1.31 1.74
C SER A 91 9.25 -1.86 0.37
N THR A 92 7.97 -2.16 0.18
CA THR A 92 7.44 -2.73 -1.04
C THR A 92 6.37 -1.80 -1.58
N GLY A 93 6.35 -1.59 -2.89
CA GLY A 93 5.38 -0.73 -3.53
C GLY A 93 4.78 -1.33 -4.80
N SER A 94 3.66 -0.77 -5.23
CA SER A 94 3.00 -1.07 -6.49
C SER A 94 2.27 0.16 -7.01
N SER A 95 2.12 0.26 -8.32
CA SER A 95 1.36 1.30 -8.99
C SER A 95 0.24 0.67 -9.83
N ARG A 96 -0.94 1.30 -9.82
CA ARG A 96 -2.07 0.85 -10.65
C ARG A 96 -2.96 2.03 -11.05
N SER A 97 -3.51 1.96 -12.27
CA SER A 97 -4.64 2.80 -12.66
C SER A 97 -5.86 2.41 -11.83
N GLY A 98 -6.28 3.29 -10.91
CA GLY A 98 -7.39 3.05 -9.98
C GLY A 98 -6.94 2.58 -8.59
N ALA A 99 -7.72 1.70 -7.97
CA ALA A 99 -7.43 1.22 -6.63
C ALA A 99 -6.32 0.16 -6.63
N VAL A 100 -5.45 0.23 -5.62
CA VAL A 100 -4.45 -0.79 -5.33
C VAL A 100 -5.00 -1.72 -4.24
N ASP A 101 -5.23 -2.97 -4.61
CA ASP A 101 -5.55 -4.04 -3.66
C ASP A 101 -4.27 -4.60 -3.04
N VAL A 102 -4.33 -4.88 -1.75
CA VAL A 102 -3.27 -5.49 -0.98
C VAL A 102 -3.83 -6.73 -0.29
N GLU A 103 -3.19 -7.86 -0.51
CA GLU A 103 -3.48 -9.12 0.14
C GLU A 103 -2.30 -9.53 1.02
N LEU A 104 -2.62 -10.00 2.22
CA LEU A 104 -1.67 -10.44 3.23
C LEU A 104 -1.84 -11.94 3.43
N PHE A 105 -0.75 -12.69 3.33
CA PHE A 105 -0.76 -14.13 3.42
C PHE A 105 0.23 -14.62 4.47
N ASP A 106 -0.13 -15.74 5.07
CA ASP A 106 0.77 -16.59 5.83
C ASP A 106 1.21 -17.78 4.95
N LYS A 107 2.48 -18.17 5.10
CA LYS A 107 3.10 -19.24 4.32
C LYS A 107 3.45 -20.42 5.22
N ASP A 108 2.60 -21.43 5.19
CA ASP A 108 2.90 -22.74 5.76
C ASP A 108 3.41 -23.69 4.66
N GLY A 109 4.73 -23.85 4.55
CA GLY A 109 5.37 -24.67 3.52
C GLY A 109 5.09 -24.16 2.09
N SER A 110 4.32 -24.93 1.31
CA SER A 110 3.84 -24.54 -0.02
C SER A 110 2.42 -23.96 -0.01
N SER A 111 1.74 -24.02 1.13
CA SER A 111 0.41 -23.44 1.33
C SER A 111 0.48 -21.93 1.41
N ARG A 112 -0.63 -21.29 1.05
CA ARG A 112 -0.82 -19.84 1.14
C ARG A 112 -2.15 -19.59 1.83
N GLN A 113 -2.10 -19.14 3.07
CA GLN A 113 -3.30 -18.83 3.84
C GLN A 113 -3.55 -17.33 3.82
N LEU A 114 -4.69 -16.91 3.26
CA LEU A 114 -5.05 -15.49 3.24
C LEU A 114 -5.37 -15.02 4.67
N ILE A 115 -4.54 -14.12 5.20
CA ILE A 115 -4.79 -13.45 6.46
C ILE A 115 -5.72 -12.28 6.26
N GLY A 116 -5.66 -11.53 5.17
CA GLY A 116 -6.55 -10.40 5.02
C GLY A 116 -6.30 -9.59 3.77
N ARG A 117 -7.22 -8.68 3.47
CA ARG A 117 -7.11 -7.82 2.30
C ARG A 117 -7.73 -6.46 2.54
N PHE A 118 -7.23 -5.48 1.82
CA PHE A 118 -7.79 -4.12 1.80
C PHE A 118 -7.44 -3.44 0.48
N SER A 119 -8.17 -2.37 0.18
CA SER A 119 -7.95 -1.57 -1.03
C SER A 119 -7.61 -0.13 -0.65
N ILE A 120 -6.68 0.46 -1.39
CA ILE A 120 -6.35 1.88 -1.30
C ILE A 120 -6.76 2.51 -2.63
N SER A 121 -7.63 3.51 -2.57
CA SER A 121 -8.22 4.16 -3.76
C SER A 121 -7.97 5.66 -3.81
N ARG A 122 -7.23 6.22 -2.85
CA ARG A 122 -6.93 7.64 -2.73
C ARG A 122 -5.51 7.83 -2.22
N ALA A 123 -4.88 8.91 -2.65
CA ALA A 123 -3.59 9.36 -2.13
C ALA A 123 -3.70 9.69 -0.63
N GLY A 124 -2.55 9.65 0.03
CA GLY A 124 -2.40 9.95 1.45
C GLY A 124 -1.71 8.85 2.25
N ARG A 125 -1.32 9.21 3.46
CA ARG A 125 -0.77 8.28 4.44
C ARG A 125 -1.89 7.67 5.28
N GLY A 126 -1.79 6.39 5.58
CA GLY A 126 -2.76 5.75 6.44
C GLY A 126 -2.31 4.45 7.06
N THR A 127 -3.19 3.94 7.91
CA THR A 127 -3.04 2.67 8.59
C THR A 127 -4.29 1.82 8.36
N ARG A 128 -4.13 0.52 8.12
CA ARG A 128 -5.22 -0.44 7.94
C ARG A 128 -5.03 -1.63 8.84
N THR A 129 -6.08 -2.02 9.55
CA THR A 129 -6.13 -3.28 10.28
C THR A 129 -6.75 -4.35 9.40
N VAL A 130 -6.12 -5.53 9.32
CA VAL A 130 -6.60 -6.68 8.54
C VAL A 130 -6.60 -7.96 9.38
N SER A 131 -7.57 -8.83 9.10
CA SER A 131 -7.73 -10.14 9.74
C SER A 131 -8.52 -11.09 8.83
N ALA A 132 -8.40 -12.40 9.07
CA ALA A 132 -8.95 -13.40 8.15
C ALA A 132 -10.47 -13.43 8.23
N ALA A 133 -11.14 -13.39 7.09
CA ALA A 133 -12.60 -13.38 7.02
C ALA A 133 -13.25 -14.70 7.50
N ASN A 134 -12.51 -15.82 7.42
CA ASN A 134 -13.06 -17.17 7.63
C ASN A 134 -12.51 -17.89 8.87
N GLY A 135 -12.11 -17.16 9.92
CA GLY A 135 -11.85 -17.77 11.24
C GLY A 135 -10.67 -18.74 11.31
N SER A 136 -9.82 -18.78 10.28
CA SER A 136 -8.58 -19.53 10.34
C SER A 136 -7.57 -18.72 11.18
N PHE A 137 -7.60 -19.08 12.46
CA PHE A 137 -6.80 -18.73 13.64
C PHE A 137 -6.81 -17.30 14.16
N GLY A 138 -7.17 -16.29 13.37
CA GLY A 138 -7.47 -14.96 13.90
C GLY A 138 -6.25 -14.06 14.08
N SER A 139 -5.19 -14.24 13.29
CA SER A 139 -4.12 -13.24 13.23
C SER A 139 -4.67 -11.87 12.83
N ILE A 140 -4.15 -10.82 13.45
CA ILE A 140 -4.56 -9.44 13.25
C ILE A 140 -3.29 -8.62 13.00
N TYR A 141 -3.29 -7.89 11.89
CA TYR A 141 -2.17 -7.05 11.50
C TYR A 141 -2.61 -5.62 11.28
N GLU A 142 -1.76 -4.70 11.71
CA GLU A 142 -1.85 -3.29 11.40
C GLU A 142 -0.77 -2.93 10.37
N ILE A 143 -1.19 -2.34 9.26
CA ILE A 143 -0.35 -2.06 8.09
C ILE A 143 -0.33 -0.56 7.87
N THR A 144 0.87 0.03 7.81
CA THR A 144 1.05 1.45 7.49
C THR A 144 1.50 1.61 6.04
N PHE A 145 0.87 2.54 5.33
CA PHE A 145 1.12 2.80 3.92
C PHE A 145 1.21 4.30 3.64
N ASN A 146 1.89 4.63 2.55
CA ASN A 146 1.83 5.92 1.89
C ASN A 146 1.33 5.70 0.47
N ALA A 147 0.30 6.44 0.08
CA ALA A 147 -0.23 6.45 -1.28
C ALA A 147 0.00 7.82 -1.91
N PHE A 148 0.42 7.84 -3.17
CA PHE A 148 0.76 9.03 -3.93
C PHE A 148 0.03 9.03 -5.26
#